data_AF-A0A0Q6ECC3-F1
#
_entry.id   AF-A0A0Q6ECC3-F1
#
_cell.length_a   1.000
_cell.length_b   1.000
_cell.length_c   1.000
_cell.angle_alpha   90.00
_cell.angle_beta   90.00
_cell.angle_gamma   90.00
#
_symmetry.space_group_name_H-M   'P 1'
#
loop_
_entity.id
_entity.type
_entity.pdbx_description
1 polymer ?
#
loop_
_entity_poly.entity_id
_entity_poly.type
_entity_poly.pdbx_seq_one_letter_code
_entity_poly.pdbx_strand_id
1 'polypeptide(L)'
;MALALAQAGVGCLDLVDYDTLSWANVGRHPLGAESVGANKAEELARSIRSRFPHLAVAGLPMDVFALMASRPDILNDADVVVAATGSWAAEHALDRWHEAADRPSPFVYGWTETHAVAGHAVAIASDGAGLFAGIGETGVPKLKLFDWPGGDKALEEPACGAHYHPYGPVELGYVTSLVADLSVACLLGTVHRSTHRIWVTGKTRAAALGGRPTEEWDRLGLADGGRQAELPWPDGDPGDGA
;
A
#
# COMPACT_ATOMS: atom_id res chain seq x y z
N MET A 1 -0.81 -6.92 5.61
CA MET A 1 -1.79 -5.88 5.97
C MET A 1 -3.14 -6.46 6.41
N ALA A 2 -3.90 -7.18 5.56
CA ALA A 2 -5.23 -7.71 5.93
C ALA A 2 -5.26 -8.50 7.25
N LEU A 3 -4.25 -9.35 7.50
CA LEU A 3 -4.13 -10.06 8.77
C LEU A 3 -3.98 -9.13 9.98
N ALA A 4 -3.24 -8.03 9.84
CA ALA A 4 -3.07 -7.04 10.91
C ALA A 4 -4.38 -6.28 11.18
N LEU A 5 -5.15 -5.93 10.14
CA LEU A 5 -6.48 -5.32 10.29
C LEU A 5 -7.47 -6.27 10.98
N ALA A 6 -7.46 -7.56 10.59
CA ALA A 6 -8.26 -8.58 11.28
C ALA A 6 -7.88 -8.70 12.76
N GLN A 7 -6.57 -8.71 13.08
CA GLN A 7 -6.07 -8.74 14.45
C GLN A 7 -6.40 -7.48 15.25
N ALA A 8 -6.50 -6.33 14.59
CA ALA A 8 -6.94 -5.06 15.18
C ALA A 8 -8.46 -5.02 15.45
N GLY A 9 -9.22 -6.03 15.01
CA GLY A 9 -10.65 -6.15 15.26
C GLY A 9 -11.53 -5.49 14.20
N VAL A 10 -11.00 -5.23 12.98
CA VAL A 10 -11.82 -4.78 11.86
C VAL A 10 -12.84 -5.87 11.50
N GLY A 11 -14.12 -5.59 11.74
CA GLY A 11 -15.21 -6.58 11.71
C GLY A 11 -15.57 -7.11 10.33
N CYS A 12 -15.36 -6.30 9.27
CA CYS A 12 -15.64 -6.66 7.88
C CYS A 12 -14.40 -6.42 7.00
N LEU A 13 -14.03 -7.39 6.17
CA LEU A 13 -12.90 -7.28 5.24
C LEU A 13 -13.26 -7.91 3.88
N ASP A 14 -13.36 -7.07 2.85
CA ASP A 14 -13.43 -7.52 1.45
C ASP A 14 -12.03 -7.48 0.83
N LEU A 15 -11.46 -8.65 0.59
CA LEU A 15 -10.12 -8.79 0.01
C LEU A 15 -10.25 -8.95 -1.50
N VAL A 16 -9.68 -8.03 -2.28
CA VAL A 16 -9.75 -8.03 -3.76
C VAL A 16 -8.35 -8.23 -4.33
N ASP A 17 -8.11 -9.38 -4.94
CA ASP A 17 -6.84 -9.69 -5.63
C ASP A 17 -7.09 -10.80 -6.65
N TYR A 18 -6.76 -10.54 -7.92
CA TYR A 18 -6.92 -11.52 -9.00
C TYR A 18 -5.78 -12.56 -9.03
N ASP A 19 -4.66 -12.27 -8.39
CA ASP A 19 -3.43 -13.03 -8.56
C ASP A 19 -3.47 -14.36 -7.77
N THR A 20 -2.73 -15.32 -8.30
CA THR A 20 -2.50 -16.63 -7.69
C THR A 20 -1.20 -16.62 -6.90
N LEU A 21 -1.16 -17.27 -5.74
CA LEU A 21 0.07 -17.36 -4.98
C LEU A 21 1.11 -18.20 -5.74
N SER A 22 2.28 -17.60 -5.99
CA SER A 22 3.43 -18.27 -6.60
C SER A 22 4.53 -18.51 -5.57
N TRP A 23 5.45 -19.44 -5.87
CA TRP A 23 6.60 -19.75 -5.02
C TRP A 23 7.42 -18.50 -4.66
N ALA A 24 7.64 -17.61 -5.63
CA ALA A 24 8.37 -16.35 -5.45
C ALA A 24 7.73 -15.38 -4.44
N ASN A 25 6.45 -15.57 -4.09
CA ASN A 25 5.71 -14.74 -3.14
C ASN A 25 5.69 -15.32 -1.71
N VAL A 26 5.98 -16.61 -1.52
CA VAL A 26 5.83 -17.32 -0.22
C VAL A 26 6.65 -16.66 0.89
N GLY A 27 7.85 -16.15 0.59
CA GLY A 27 8.73 -15.54 1.61
C GLY A 27 8.21 -14.23 2.23
N ARG A 28 7.20 -13.58 1.61
CA ARG A 28 6.67 -12.27 2.06
C ARG A 28 5.14 -12.24 2.17
N HIS A 29 4.45 -13.24 1.65
CA HIS A 29 2.99 -13.32 1.73
C HIS A 29 2.58 -13.97 3.06
N PRO A 30 1.46 -13.57 3.70
CA PRO A 30 0.93 -14.24 4.89
C PRO A 30 0.49 -15.70 4.68
N LEU A 31 0.41 -16.14 3.42
CA LEU A 31 0.08 -17.50 3.03
C LEU A 31 1.36 -18.29 2.81
N GLY A 32 1.37 -19.55 3.23
CA GLY A 32 2.53 -20.43 3.10
C GLY A 32 2.57 -21.21 1.79
N ALA A 33 3.54 -22.13 1.72
CA ALA A 33 3.76 -23.00 0.57
C ALA A 33 2.54 -23.88 0.23
N GLU A 34 1.73 -24.23 1.23
CA GLU A 34 0.50 -25.01 1.10
C GLU A 34 -0.57 -24.33 0.23
N SER A 35 -0.47 -23.01 0.08
CA SER A 35 -1.42 -22.18 -0.66
C SER A 35 -0.93 -21.84 -2.08
N VAL A 36 0.24 -22.33 -2.49
CA VAL A 36 0.75 -22.06 -3.85
C VAL A 36 -0.21 -22.65 -4.89
N GLY A 37 -0.56 -21.85 -5.90
CA GLY A 37 -1.56 -22.19 -6.91
C GLY A 37 -3.00 -21.81 -6.55
N ALA A 38 -3.26 -21.36 -5.31
CA ALA A 38 -4.56 -20.80 -4.93
C ALA A 38 -4.62 -19.29 -5.15
N ASN A 39 -5.81 -18.75 -5.45
CA ASN A 39 -6.03 -17.30 -5.49
C ASN A 39 -5.75 -16.68 -4.11
N LYS A 40 -4.97 -15.59 -4.08
CA LYS A 40 -4.49 -14.97 -2.84
C LYS A 40 -5.64 -14.44 -1.98
N ALA A 41 -6.62 -13.76 -2.57
CA ALA A 41 -7.73 -13.14 -1.83
C ALA A 41 -8.62 -14.20 -1.18
N GLU A 42 -9.04 -15.21 -1.94
CA GLU A 42 -9.91 -16.28 -1.43
C GLU A 42 -9.24 -17.10 -0.32
N GLU A 43 -7.97 -17.46 -0.53
CA GLU A 43 -7.18 -18.26 0.38
C GLU A 43 -6.87 -17.50 1.67
N LEU A 44 -6.50 -16.22 1.56
CA LEU A 44 -6.26 -15.35 2.72
C LEU A 44 -7.56 -15.12 3.51
N ALA A 45 -8.68 -14.89 2.82
CA ALA A 45 -9.97 -14.74 3.49
C ALA A 45 -10.34 -16.00 4.29
N ARG A 46 -10.14 -17.19 3.71
CA ARG A 46 -10.38 -18.47 4.41
C ARG A 46 -9.47 -18.65 5.61
N SER A 47 -8.19 -18.29 5.47
CA SER A 47 -7.20 -18.35 6.56
C SER A 47 -7.54 -17.37 7.70
N ILE A 48 -8.02 -16.17 7.39
CA ILE A 48 -8.46 -15.21 8.41
C ILE A 48 -9.72 -15.70 9.11
N ARG A 49 -10.73 -16.19 8.37
CA ARG A 49 -11.97 -16.73 8.97
C ARG A 49 -11.72 -17.92 9.90
N SER A 50 -10.75 -18.78 9.58
CA SER A 50 -10.42 -19.92 10.46
C SER A 50 -9.76 -19.48 11.78
N ARG A 51 -9.03 -18.36 11.77
CA ARG A 51 -8.37 -17.77 12.95
C ARG A 51 -9.31 -16.89 13.76
N PHE A 52 -10.22 -16.17 13.09
CA PHE A 52 -11.11 -15.20 13.71
C PHE A 52 -12.56 -15.41 13.21
N PRO A 53 -13.27 -16.45 13.71
CA PRO A 53 -14.60 -16.82 13.20
C PRO A 53 -15.70 -15.77 13.43
N HIS A 54 -15.44 -14.75 14.25
CA HIS A 54 -16.35 -13.64 14.54
C HIS A 54 -16.27 -12.51 13.50
N LEU A 55 -15.29 -12.54 12.58
CA LEU A 55 -15.12 -11.54 11.53
C LEU A 55 -15.84 -11.96 10.25
N ALA A 56 -16.44 -11.00 9.55
CA ALA A 56 -16.94 -11.17 8.20
C ALA A 56 -15.81 -10.90 7.21
N VAL A 57 -15.32 -11.92 6.51
CA VAL A 57 -14.21 -11.76 5.56
C VAL A 57 -14.55 -12.43 4.24
N ALA A 58 -14.53 -11.69 3.15
CA ALA A 58 -14.73 -12.19 1.79
C ALA A 58 -13.43 -12.07 0.99
N GLY A 59 -13.21 -13.03 0.08
CA GLY A 59 -12.13 -12.96 -0.90
C GLY A 59 -12.76 -12.92 -2.29
N LEU A 60 -12.36 -11.94 -3.09
CA LEU A 60 -12.88 -11.63 -4.39
C LEU A 60 -11.75 -11.81 -5.41
N PRO A 61 -11.74 -12.91 -6.20
CA PRO A 61 -10.67 -13.22 -7.15
C PRO A 61 -10.83 -12.39 -8.44
N MET A 62 -10.75 -11.07 -8.31
CA MET A 62 -10.94 -10.12 -9.40
C MET A 62 -9.99 -8.92 -9.26
N ASP A 63 -9.77 -8.21 -10.37
CA ASP A 63 -9.02 -6.96 -10.34
C ASP A 63 -9.93 -5.76 -9.99
N VAL A 64 -9.30 -4.62 -9.77
CA VAL A 64 -9.98 -3.37 -9.41
C VAL A 64 -10.96 -2.91 -10.49
N PHE A 65 -10.65 -3.08 -11.77
CA PHE A 65 -11.53 -2.65 -12.85
C PHE A 65 -12.79 -3.52 -12.91
N ALA A 66 -12.65 -4.83 -12.72
CA ALA A 66 -13.75 -5.76 -12.61
C ALA A 66 -14.62 -5.48 -11.38
N LEU A 67 -14.01 -5.16 -10.23
CA LEU A 67 -14.72 -4.71 -9.02
C LEU A 67 -15.57 -3.48 -9.31
N MET A 68 -14.97 -2.42 -9.87
CA MET A 68 -15.67 -1.17 -10.19
C MET A 68 -16.82 -1.38 -11.18
N ALA A 69 -16.65 -2.27 -12.16
CA ALA A 69 -17.66 -2.52 -13.19
C ALA A 69 -18.83 -3.40 -12.70
N SER A 70 -18.53 -4.42 -11.87
CA SER A 70 -19.51 -5.46 -11.54
C SER A 70 -20.05 -5.38 -10.11
N ARG A 71 -19.28 -4.81 -9.19
CA ARG A 71 -19.56 -4.78 -7.74
C ARG A 71 -19.18 -3.42 -7.11
N PRO A 72 -19.63 -2.28 -7.68
CA PRO A 72 -19.31 -0.96 -7.13
C PRO A 72 -19.92 -0.74 -5.74
N ASP A 73 -20.91 -1.55 -5.34
CA ASP A 73 -21.47 -1.61 -3.99
C ASP A 73 -20.38 -1.83 -2.93
N ILE A 74 -19.41 -2.71 -3.18
CA ILE A 74 -18.34 -3.01 -2.22
C ILE A 74 -17.47 -1.78 -1.98
N LEU A 75 -17.10 -1.07 -3.04
CA LEU A 75 -16.41 0.21 -2.89
C LEU A 75 -17.33 1.20 -2.18
N ASN A 76 -18.61 1.24 -2.54
CA ASN A 76 -19.57 2.22 -2.03
C ASN A 76 -19.85 2.12 -0.53
N ASP A 77 -19.98 0.91 -0.03
CA ASP A 77 -20.40 0.67 1.34
C ASP A 77 -19.21 0.58 2.31
N ALA A 78 -17.98 0.61 1.80
CA ALA A 78 -16.78 0.55 2.63
C ALA A 78 -16.56 1.82 3.46
N ASP A 79 -16.29 1.64 4.76
CA ASP A 79 -15.88 2.72 5.67
C ASP A 79 -14.47 3.24 5.35
N VAL A 80 -13.59 2.36 4.84
CA VAL A 80 -12.25 2.70 4.34
C VAL A 80 -11.90 1.73 3.21
N VAL A 81 -11.39 2.26 2.10
CA VAL A 81 -10.79 1.45 1.02
C VAL A 81 -9.28 1.50 1.14
N VAL A 82 -8.60 0.35 1.11
CA VAL A 82 -7.12 0.31 1.17
C VAL A 82 -6.55 -0.21 -0.14
N ALA A 83 -5.85 0.65 -0.87
CA ALA A 83 -5.21 0.37 -2.14
C ALA A 83 -3.71 0.09 -1.96
N ALA A 84 -3.32 -1.15 -2.20
CA ALA A 84 -1.93 -1.60 -2.20
C ALA A 84 -1.65 -2.46 -3.45
N THR A 85 -2.00 -1.92 -4.62
CA THR A 85 -2.08 -2.68 -5.88
C THR A 85 -0.74 -2.76 -6.61
N GLY A 86 0.16 -1.78 -6.39
CA GLY A 86 1.38 -1.65 -7.18
C GLY A 86 1.11 -1.33 -8.66
N SER A 87 -0.11 -0.93 -9.00
CA SER A 87 -0.55 -0.62 -10.35
C SER A 87 -1.06 0.82 -10.41
N TRP A 88 -0.27 1.66 -11.05
CA TRP A 88 -0.61 3.07 -11.29
C TRP A 88 -1.99 3.24 -11.93
N ALA A 89 -2.32 2.41 -12.92
CA ALA A 89 -3.60 2.48 -13.61
C ALA A 89 -4.78 2.15 -12.69
N ALA A 90 -4.62 1.18 -11.77
CA ALA A 90 -5.65 0.83 -10.81
C ALA A 90 -5.81 1.93 -9.74
N GLU A 91 -4.71 2.47 -9.25
CA GLU A 91 -4.71 3.56 -8.26
C GLU A 91 -5.32 4.85 -8.84
N HIS A 92 -5.03 5.17 -10.10
CA HIS A 92 -5.70 6.27 -10.82
C HIS A 92 -7.20 6.04 -10.97
N ALA A 93 -7.61 4.82 -11.35
CA ALA A 93 -9.03 4.51 -11.48
C ALA A 93 -9.77 4.62 -10.14
N LEU A 94 -9.15 4.17 -9.04
CA LEU A 94 -9.70 4.27 -7.69
C LEU A 94 -9.82 5.72 -7.22
N ASP A 95 -8.81 6.56 -7.44
CA ASP A 95 -8.85 7.96 -7.03
C ASP A 95 -9.94 8.73 -7.81
N ARG A 96 -10.01 8.56 -9.14
CA ARG A 96 -11.09 9.17 -9.95
C ARG A 96 -12.48 8.67 -9.53
N TRP A 97 -12.57 7.40 -9.16
CA TRP A 97 -13.81 6.85 -8.64
C TRP A 97 -14.17 7.49 -7.30
N HIS A 98 -13.20 7.67 -6.41
CA HIS A 98 -13.39 8.30 -5.10
C HIS A 98 -13.80 9.76 -5.23
N GLU A 99 -13.18 10.53 -6.13
CA GLU A 99 -13.57 11.92 -6.42
C GLU A 99 -15.00 12.02 -6.98
N ALA A 100 -15.42 11.06 -7.81
CA ALA A 100 -16.75 11.03 -8.41
C ALA A 100 -17.83 10.48 -7.46
N ALA A 101 -17.45 9.58 -6.56
CA ALA A 101 -18.32 9.02 -5.53
C ALA A 101 -18.38 10.03 -4.39
N ASP A 102 -19.38 10.93 -4.41
CA ASP A 102 -19.66 11.93 -3.37
C ASP A 102 -19.85 11.27 -1.99
N ARG A 103 -18.75 10.92 -1.35
CA ARG A 103 -18.71 10.10 -0.14
C ARG A 103 -17.59 10.50 0.80
N PRO A 104 -17.80 10.42 2.12
CA PRO A 104 -16.84 10.91 3.09
C PRO A 104 -15.75 9.89 3.46
N SER A 105 -15.96 8.60 3.15
CA SER A 105 -15.08 7.50 3.55
C SER A 105 -13.71 7.59 2.87
N PRO A 106 -12.60 7.60 3.61
CA PRO A 106 -11.28 7.82 3.03
C PRO A 106 -10.74 6.61 2.27
N PHE A 107 -9.86 6.89 1.31
CA PHE A 107 -9.04 5.90 0.64
C PHE A 107 -7.62 5.95 1.21
N VAL A 108 -7.07 4.79 1.55
CA VAL A 108 -5.69 4.66 2.05
C VAL A 108 -4.84 3.96 1.00
N TYR A 109 -3.81 4.65 0.50
CA TYR A 109 -2.86 4.13 -0.47
C TYR A 109 -1.55 3.77 0.23
N GLY A 110 -0.95 2.64 -0.17
CA GLY A 110 0.28 2.17 0.44
C GLY A 110 1.27 1.65 -0.60
N TRP A 111 2.52 2.13 -0.53
CA TRP A 111 3.59 1.63 -1.40
C TRP A 111 4.96 1.62 -0.70
N THR A 112 5.88 0.84 -1.24
CA THR A 112 7.28 0.77 -0.80
C THR A 112 8.15 1.52 -1.80
N GLU A 113 9.21 2.19 -1.32
CA GLU A 113 10.34 2.49 -2.19
C GLU A 113 11.13 1.21 -2.50
N THR A 114 12.02 1.26 -3.49
CA THR A 114 12.90 0.15 -3.85
C THR A 114 13.63 -0.40 -2.61
N HIS A 115 13.78 -1.73 -2.55
CA HIS A 115 14.31 -2.44 -1.37
C HIS A 115 13.52 -2.27 -0.07
N ALA A 116 12.32 -1.68 -0.11
CA ALA A 116 11.51 -1.35 1.06
C ALA A 116 12.34 -0.65 2.16
N VAL A 117 13.33 0.17 1.79
CA VAL A 117 14.11 0.97 2.75
C VAL A 117 13.33 2.20 3.24
N ALA A 118 12.26 2.52 2.52
CA ALA A 118 11.22 3.45 2.91
C ALA A 118 9.86 2.92 2.43
N GLY A 119 8.79 3.39 3.06
CA GLY A 119 7.44 3.11 2.65
C GLY A 119 6.50 4.24 3.04
N HIS A 120 5.35 4.27 2.38
CA HIS A 120 4.41 5.36 2.41
C HIS A 120 3.01 4.82 2.65
N ALA A 121 2.26 5.54 3.47
CA ALA A 121 0.84 5.36 3.66
C ALA A 121 0.17 6.73 3.53
N VAL A 122 -0.76 6.86 2.59
CA VAL A 122 -1.47 8.12 2.32
C VAL A 122 -2.94 7.89 2.53
N ALA A 123 -3.57 8.70 3.37
CA ALA A 123 -5.01 8.74 3.46
C ALA A 123 -5.50 9.94 2.66
N ILE A 124 -6.38 9.69 1.69
CA ILE A 124 -7.14 10.70 0.97
C ILE A 124 -8.50 10.78 1.66
N ALA A 125 -8.73 11.88 2.37
CA ALA A 125 -9.96 12.15 3.10
C ALA A 125 -10.85 13.13 2.31
N SER A 126 -12.01 13.47 2.87
CA SER A 126 -12.94 14.44 2.27
C SER A 126 -12.44 15.89 2.30
N ASP A 127 -11.50 16.21 3.20
CA ASP A 127 -10.77 17.48 3.21
C ASP A 127 -9.35 17.30 2.67
N GLY A 128 -8.92 18.18 1.77
CA GLY A 128 -7.63 18.10 1.06
C GLY A 128 -7.77 17.58 -0.38
N ALA A 129 -6.63 17.49 -1.06
CA ALA A 129 -6.60 17.05 -2.45
C ALA A 129 -6.57 15.52 -2.59
N GLY A 130 -6.92 15.03 -3.79
CA GLY A 130 -6.84 13.63 -4.20
C GLY A 130 -5.41 13.10 -4.32
N LEU A 131 -5.27 11.82 -4.66
CA LEU A 131 -3.97 11.14 -4.74
C LEU A 131 -3.01 11.81 -5.74
N PHE A 132 -3.51 12.39 -6.83
CA PHE A 132 -2.63 12.97 -7.86
C PHE A 132 -1.90 14.24 -7.41
N ALA A 133 -2.32 14.89 -6.32
CA ALA A 133 -1.57 16.03 -5.77
C ALA A 133 -0.15 15.65 -5.34
N GLY A 134 0.08 14.42 -4.87
CA GLY A 134 1.37 13.92 -4.41
C GLY A 134 2.11 13.03 -5.41
N ILE A 135 1.56 12.78 -6.59
CA ILE A 135 2.16 11.92 -7.61
C ILE A 135 2.37 12.70 -8.91
N GLY A 136 3.51 12.51 -9.60
CA GLY A 136 3.77 13.13 -10.89
C GLY A 136 2.99 12.49 -12.04
N GLU A 137 2.91 13.16 -13.18
CA GLU A 137 2.17 12.71 -14.38
C GLU A 137 2.53 11.29 -14.85
N THR A 138 3.76 10.86 -14.61
CA THR A 138 4.28 9.54 -15.00
C THR A 138 4.03 8.43 -13.97
N GLY A 139 3.30 8.73 -12.89
CA GLY A 139 3.05 7.78 -11.79
C GLY A 139 4.19 7.68 -10.78
N VAL A 140 5.19 8.57 -10.87
CA VAL A 140 6.29 8.63 -9.91
C VAL A 140 5.90 9.51 -8.72
N PRO A 141 5.94 9.00 -7.47
CA PRO A 141 5.66 9.82 -6.29
C PRO A 141 6.56 11.06 -6.22
N LYS A 142 5.99 12.23 -5.91
CA LYS A 142 6.76 13.48 -5.74
C LYS A 142 7.69 13.40 -4.54
N LEU A 143 7.26 12.74 -3.46
CA LEU A 143 8.11 12.43 -2.32
C LEU A 143 8.78 11.07 -2.52
N LYS A 144 10.10 11.10 -2.70
CA LYS A 144 10.98 9.93 -2.78
C LYS A 144 12.23 10.20 -1.98
N LEU A 145 12.63 9.28 -1.11
CA LEU A 145 13.68 9.47 -0.12
C LEU A 145 15.02 8.88 -0.55
N PHE A 146 15.03 7.89 -1.45
CA PHE A 146 16.26 7.25 -1.92
C PHE A 146 16.32 7.04 -3.43
N ASP A 147 17.43 7.46 -4.03
CA ASP A 147 17.81 7.15 -5.41
C ASP A 147 18.73 5.93 -5.50
N TRP A 148 18.70 5.28 -6.66
CA TRP A 148 19.43 4.04 -6.93
C TRP A 148 20.28 4.19 -8.20
N PRO A 149 21.47 4.83 -8.12
CA PRO A 149 22.32 5.08 -9.29
C PRO A 149 22.77 3.81 -10.02
N GLY A 150 22.82 2.67 -9.33
CA GLY A 150 23.12 1.36 -9.92
C GLY A 150 21.96 0.72 -10.68
N GLY A 151 20.80 1.39 -10.73
CA GLY A 151 19.54 0.87 -11.23
C GLY A 151 18.81 0.00 -10.19
N ASP A 152 17.52 -0.19 -10.41
CA ASP A 152 16.70 -1.11 -9.63
C ASP A 152 16.89 -2.53 -10.16
N LYS A 153 17.97 -3.19 -9.73
CA LYS A 153 18.28 -4.54 -10.17
C LYS A 153 17.44 -5.54 -9.40
N ALA A 154 16.31 -5.93 -9.98
CA ALA A 154 15.65 -7.17 -9.59
C ALA A 154 16.65 -8.33 -9.74
N LEU A 155 16.91 -9.05 -8.65
CA LEU A 155 17.77 -10.22 -8.64
C LEU A 155 16.98 -11.43 -9.12
N GLU A 156 17.64 -12.33 -9.84
CA GLU A 156 17.04 -13.57 -10.34
C GLU A 156 17.29 -14.69 -9.32
N GLU A 157 16.24 -15.43 -8.93
CA GLU A 157 16.40 -16.64 -8.13
C GLU A 157 17.18 -17.71 -8.92
N PRO A 158 18.26 -18.29 -8.36
CA PRO A 158 18.91 -19.43 -8.98
C PRO A 158 17.89 -20.57 -9.12
N ALA A 159 17.75 -21.08 -10.34
CA ALA A 159 16.92 -22.23 -10.73
C ALA A 159 15.42 -22.01 -11.04
N CYS A 160 14.82 -20.84 -10.80
CA CYS A 160 13.40 -20.61 -11.10
C CYS A 160 13.11 -19.41 -12.01
N GLY A 161 14.12 -18.58 -12.32
CA GLY A 161 13.97 -17.41 -13.22
C GLY A 161 13.05 -16.32 -12.67
N ALA A 162 12.68 -16.39 -11.40
CA ALA A 162 11.84 -15.40 -10.76
C ALA A 162 12.68 -14.17 -10.40
N HIS A 163 12.26 -13.00 -10.91
CA HIS A 163 12.82 -11.71 -10.52
C HIS A 163 12.23 -11.27 -9.18
N TYR A 164 13.09 -10.94 -8.21
CA TYR A 164 12.69 -10.36 -6.92
C TYR A 164 13.59 -9.18 -6.55
N HIS A 165 13.02 -8.16 -5.91
CA HIS A 165 13.83 -7.12 -5.28
C HIS A 165 14.25 -7.63 -3.90
N PRO A 166 15.52 -7.48 -3.49
CA PRO A 166 16.00 -8.00 -2.21
C PRO A 166 15.49 -7.12 -1.05
N TYR A 167 14.23 -7.29 -0.71
CA TYR A 167 13.65 -6.87 0.56
C TYR A 167 12.89 -8.04 1.18
N GLY A 168 13.09 -8.21 2.48
CA GLY A 168 12.51 -9.31 3.23
C GLY A 168 11.14 -8.97 3.83
N PRO A 169 10.51 -9.95 4.48
CA PRO A 169 9.29 -9.72 5.26
C PRO A 169 9.48 -8.74 6.41
N VAL A 170 10.73 -8.50 6.87
CA VAL A 170 11.03 -7.56 7.95
C VAL A 170 10.78 -6.13 7.50
N GLU A 171 11.33 -5.72 6.35
CA GLU A 171 11.18 -4.36 5.82
C GLU A 171 9.74 -4.10 5.41
N LEU A 172 9.14 -5.06 4.70
CA LEU A 172 7.74 -5.01 4.32
C LEU A 172 6.80 -4.96 5.54
N GLY A 173 7.21 -5.58 6.65
CA GLY A 173 6.47 -5.57 7.92
C GLY A 173 6.22 -4.16 8.44
N TYR A 174 7.22 -3.26 8.35
CA TYR A 174 7.05 -1.87 8.77
C TYR A 174 6.03 -1.13 7.89
N VAL A 175 6.12 -1.28 6.57
CA VAL A 175 5.22 -0.60 5.63
C VAL A 175 3.80 -1.14 5.73
N THR A 176 3.64 -2.46 5.83
CA THR A 176 2.30 -3.05 6.03
C THR A 176 1.68 -2.66 7.36
N SER A 177 2.48 -2.45 8.40
CA SER A 177 2.01 -1.94 9.70
C SER A 177 1.66 -0.46 9.62
N LEU A 178 2.46 0.35 8.91
CA LEU A 178 2.21 1.78 8.68
C LEU A 178 0.86 2.01 7.99
N VAL A 179 0.58 1.26 6.92
CA VAL A 179 -0.68 1.36 6.17
C VAL A 179 -1.85 0.84 7.00
N ALA A 180 -1.67 -0.26 7.73
CA ALA A 180 -2.72 -0.78 8.63
C ALA A 180 -3.05 0.21 9.75
N ASP A 181 -2.04 0.82 10.36
CA ASP A 181 -2.19 1.83 11.41
C ASP A 181 -2.96 3.06 10.90
N LEU A 182 -2.61 3.57 9.72
CA LEU A 182 -3.34 4.68 9.10
C LEU A 182 -4.79 4.28 8.75
N SER A 183 -5.01 3.06 8.28
CA SER A 183 -6.36 2.54 7.98
C SER A 183 -7.22 2.45 9.25
N VAL A 184 -6.65 2.00 10.37
CA VAL A 184 -7.34 1.99 11.67
C VAL A 184 -7.62 3.41 12.14
N ALA A 185 -6.69 4.35 11.98
CA ALA A 185 -6.90 5.75 12.33
C ALA A 185 -8.07 6.38 11.53
N CYS A 186 -8.19 6.03 10.25
CA CYS A 186 -9.34 6.39 9.40
C CYS A 186 -10.65 5.77 9.90
N LEU A 187 -10.68 4.47 10.19
CA LEU A 187 -11.86 3.77 10.73
C LEU A 187 -12.33 4.34 12.08
N LEU A 188 -11.40 4.82 12.89
CA LEU A 188 -11.69 5.49 14.16
C LEU A 188 -12.10 6.96 14.01
N GLY A 189 -12.14 7.48 12.77
CA GLY A 189 -12.52 8.86 12.48
C GLY A 189 -11.52 9.90 13.00
N THR A 190 -10.24 9.54 13.15
CA THR A 190 -9.19 10.46 13.63
C THR A 190 -8.45 11.20 12.51
N VAL A 191 -8.65 10.78 11.27
CA VAL A 191 -8.09 11.41 10.07
C VAL A 191 -9.21 12.15 9.35
N HIS A 192 -9.15 13.48 9.36
CA HIS A 192 -10.16 14.34 8.74
C HIS A 192 -9.69 14.99 7.44
N ARG A 193 -8.38 15.24 7.34
CA ARG A 193 -7.72 15.83 6.17
C ARG A 193 -6.72 14.85 5.58
N SER A 194 -6.55 14.89 4.26
CA SER A 194 -5.56 14.07 3.56
C SER A 194 -4.17 14.21 4.20
N THR A 195 -3.55 13.07 4.51
CA THR A 195 -2.29 12.99 5.27
C THR A 195 -1.38 11.91 4.71
N HIS A 196 -0.08 12.06 4.95
CA HIS A 196 0.97 11.17 4.46
C HIS A 196 1.87 10.72 5.61
N ARG A 197 1.79 9.44 5.96
CA ARG A 197 2.75 8.80 6.84
C ARG A 197 3.86 8.15 6.03
N ILE A 198 5.09 8.34 6.47
CA ILE A 198 6.26 7.67 5.91
C ILE A 198 6.96 6.86 6.99
N TRP A 199 7.56 5.75 6.58
CA TRP A 199 8.54 5.04 7.38
C TRP A 199 9.86 4.95 6.60
N VAL A 200 10.98 5.06 7.30
CA VAL A 200 12.33 4.94 6.76
C VAL A 200 13.19 4.04 7.62
N THR A 201 14.09 3.28 7.00
CA THR A 201 15.11 2.47 7.70
C THR A 201 16.32 3.26 8.16
N GLY A 202 16.73 4.28 7.39
CA GLY A 202 17.96 5.04 7.59
C GLY A 202 18.89 5.05 6.37
N LYS A 203 19.73 6.09 6.27
CA LYS A 203 20.76 6.27 5.23
C LYS A 203 21.81 5.18 5.26
N THR A 204 22.24 4.73 6.45
CA THR A 204 23.25 3.67 6.56
C THR A 204 22.79 2.37 5.88
N ARG A 205 21.50 2.02 6.06
CA ARG A 205 20.94 0.81 5.45
C ARG A 205 20.73 0.96 3.95
N ALA A 206 20.18 2.08 3.50
CA ALA A 206 20.04 2.34 2.07
C ALA A 206 21.39 2.34 1.34
N ALA A 207 22.43 2.96 1.94
CA ALA A 207 23.78 3.00 1.38
C ALA A 207 24.40 1.61 1.24
N ALA A 208 24.17 0.70 2.20
CA ALA A 208 24.63 -0.69 2.13
C ALA A 208 24.03 -1.48 0.95
N LEU A 209 22.89 -1.03 0.43
CA LEU A 209 22.22 -1.60 -0.75
C LEU A 209 22.53 -0.81 -2.04
N GLY A 210 23.37 0.22 -1.97
CA GLY A 210 23.73 1.08 -3.11
C GLY A 210 22.81 2.29 -3.33
N GLY A 211 21.90 2.56 -2.39
CA GLY A 211 21.01 3.71 -2.42
C GLY A 211 21.68 4.99 -1.93
N ARG A 212 21.17 6.14 -2.38
CA ARG A 212 21.59 7.47 -1.93
C ARG A 212 20.38 8.29 -1.49
N PRO A 213 20.45 9.01 -0.36
CA PRO A 213 19.36 9.91 0.02
C PRO A 213 19.14 10.98 -1.05
N THR A 214 17.89 11.34 -1.30
CA THR A 214 17.49 12.45 -2.17
C THR A 214 17.52 13.78 -1.41
N GLU A 215 17.28 14.90 -2.11
CA GLU A 215 17.09 16.21 -1.47
C GLU A 215 15.89 16.24 -0.52
N GLU A 216 14.87 15.40 -0.76
CA GLU A 216 13.70 15.27 0.13
C GLU A 216 14.08 14.72 1.51
N TRP A 217 15.04 13.79 1.58
CA TRP A 217 15.56 13.30 2.86
C TRP A 217 16.07 14.46 3.72
N ASP A 218 16.89 15.33 3.12
CA ASP A 218 17.51 16.45 3.81
C ASP A 218 16.48 17.53 4.15
N ARG A 219 15.51 17.79 3.26
CA ARG A 219 14.39 18.70 3.50
C ARG A 219 13.57 18.30 4.74
N LEU A 220 13.33 17.00 4.91
CA LEU A 220 12.59 16.46 6.05
C LEU A 220 13.40 16.43 7.36
N GLY A 221 14.71 16.68 7.30
CA GLY A 221 15.57 16.70 8.48
C GLY A 221 15.61 15.37 9.25
N LEU A 222 15.39 14.25 8.56
CA LEU A 222 15.31 12.93 9.18
C LEU A 222 16.70 12.51 9.69
N ALA A 223 16.77 12.18 10.98
CA ALA A 223 17.98 11.58 11.54
C ALA A 223 18.18 10.15 10.97
N ASP A 224 19.37 9.57 11.11
CA ASP A 224 19.67 8.20 10.62
C ASP A 224 19.24 7.06 11.56
N GLY A 225 18.56 6.05 11.01
CA GLY A 225 17.92 4.95 11.74
C GLY A 225 16.41 4.87 11.52
N GLY A 226 15.82 3.75 11.94
CA GLY A 226 14.40 3.42 11.73
C GLY A 226 13.45 4.46 12.33
N ARG A 227 12.62 5.11 11.52
CA ARG A 227 11.70 6.17 11.95
C ARG A 227 10.43 6.24 11.13
N GLN A 228 9.39 6.76 11.77
CA GLN A 228 8.16 7.19 11.11
C GLN A 228 8.03 8.72 11.22
N ALA A 229 7.43 9.33 10.20
CA ALA A 229 7.00 10.73 10.23
C ALA A 229 5.61 10.85 9.60
N GLU A 230 4.86 11.87 10.02
CA GLU A 230 3.59 12.25 9.41
C GLU A 230 3.73 13.64 8.80
N LEU A 231 3.26 13.79 7.57
CA LEU A 231 3.38 14.96 6.73
C LEU A 231 1.98 15.34 6.22
N PRO A 232 1.68 16.63 6.02
CA PRO A 232 0.48 17.00 5.29
C PRO A 232 0.54 16.47 3.86
N TRP A 233 -0.61 16.02 3.33
CA TRP A 233 -0.69 15.75 1.90
C TRP A 233 -0.65 17.08 1.12
N PRO A 234 0.03 17.15 -0.04
CA PRO A 234 0.08 18.38 -0.81
C PRO A 234 -1.32 18.87 -1.18
N ASP A 235 -1.53 20.18 -1.11
CA ASP A 235 -2.68 20.79 -1.74
C ASP A 235 -2.47 20.71 -3.26
N GLY A 236 -3.44 20.19 -4.01
CA GLY A 236 -3.32 19.98 -5.46
C GLY A 236 -3.06 21.29 -6.19
N ASP A 237 -2.35 21.23 -7.32
CA ASP A 237 -2.22 22.39 -8.19
C ASP A 237 -3.59 22.67 -8.84
N PRO A 238 -4.07 23.94 -8.90
CA PRO A 238 -5.37 24.28 -9.48
C PRO A 238 -5.55 23.93 -10.97
N GLY A 239 -4.54 23.34 -11.63
CA GLY A 239 -4.46 23.16 -13.08
C GLY A 239 -4.60 21.72 -13.61
N ASP A 240 -4.54 20.69 -12.77
CA ASP A 240 -4.46 19.28 -13.24
C ASP A 240 -5.82 18.59 -13.41
N GLY A 241 -6.92 19.35 -13.30
CA GLY A 241 -8.30 18.84 -13.41
C GLY A 241 -8.97 19.07 -14.78
N ALA A 242 -8.22 19.05 -15.88
CA ALA A 242 -8.76 19.25 -17.24
C ALA A 242 -8.52 18.06 -18.17
#